data_AF-A0A7J0CHP1-F1
#
_entry.id   AF-A0A7J0CHP1-F1
#
_cell.length_a   1.000
_cell.length_b   1.000
_cell.length_c   1.000
_cell.angle_alpha   90.00
_cell.angle_beta   90.00
_cell.angle_gamma   90.00
#
_symmetry.space_group_name_H-M   'P 1'
#
loop_
_entity.id
_entity.type
_entity.pdbx_description
1 polymer ?
#
loop_
_entity_poly.entity_id
_entity_poly.type
_entity_poly.pdbx_seq_one_letter_code
_entity_poly.pdbx_strand_id
1 'polypeptide(L)' 'MTLTLVEHEGTTTLTFTQTVGDDPAMAGGVGPGWDYYLDRLVVAETGGDPASVDFGDYHPVHAQHYLDMFS' A
#
# COMPACT_ATOMS: atom_id res chain seq x y z
N MET A 1 -7.99 -10.79 0.77
CA MET A 1 -7.87 -9.32 0.67
C MET A 1 -9.21 -8.72 0.99
N THR A 2 -9.25 -7.68 1.82
CA THR A 2 -10.46 -6.93 2.15
C THR A 2 -10.17 -5.43 2.08
N LEU A 3 -11.18 -4.68 1.67
CA LEU A 3 -11.21 -3.22 1.70
C LEU A 3 -12.43 -2.81 2.51
N THR A 4 -12.23 -2.03 3.56
CA THR A 4 -13.32 -1.51 4.38
C THR A 4 -13.25 0.00 4.37
N LEU A 5 -14.40 0.62 4.09
CA LEU A 5 -14.56 2.07 4.09
C LEU A 5 -15.51 2.43 5.22
N VAL A 6 -15.10 3.37 6.05
CA VAL A 6 -15.91 3.93 7.12
C VAL A 6 -15.89 5.45 6.99
N GLU A 7 -17.06 6.05 6.81
CA GLU A 7 -17.22 7.49 6.82
C GLU A 7 -17.47 7.98 8.26
N HIS A 8 -16.79 9.05 8.63
CA HIS A 8 -17.01 9.76 9.89
C HIS A 8 -16.65 11.24 9.72
N GLU A 9 -17.63 12.12 9.97
CA GLU A 9 -17.46 13.58 9.96
C GLU A 9 -16.83 14.11 8.65
N GLY A 10 -17.27 13.56 7.51
CA GLY A 10 -16.80 13.98 6.18
C GLY A 10 -15.43 13.42 5.81
N THR A 11 -14.82 12.57 6.65
CA THR A 11 -13.60 11.84 6.33
C THR A 11 -13.92 10.38 6.08
N THR A 12 -13.38 9.80 5.01
CA THR A 12 -13.47 8.35 4.77
C THR A 12 -12.17 7.68 5.18
N THR A 13 -12.25 6.79 6.17
CA THR A 13 -11.14 5.90 6.51
C THR A 13 -11.21 4.65 5.64
N LEU A 14 -10.13 4.38 4.92
CA LEU A 14 -9.93 3.15 4.16
C LEU A 14 -8.99 2.23 4.94
N THR A 15 -9.49 1.06 5.31
CA THR A 15 -8.67 -0.02 5.86
C THR A 15 -8.48 -1.08 4.80
N PHE A 16 -7.23 -1.28 4.39
CA PHE A 16 -6.81 -2.35 3.49
C PHE A 16 -6.20 -3.50 4.29
N THR A 17 -6.58 -4.73 3.97
CA THR A 17 -5.97 -5.93 4.56
C THR A 17 -5.70 -6.97 3.49
N GLN A 18 -4.47 -7.46 3.44
CA GLN A 18 -4.09 -8.62 2.65
C GLN A 18 -3.32 -9.61 3.50
N THR A 19 -3.78 -10.86 3.47
CA THR A 19 -3.01 -11.99 3.98
C THR A 19 -1.86 -12.26 3.01
N VAL A 20 -0.63 -12.10 3.48
CA VAL A 20 0.54 -12.66 2.83
C VAL A 20 0.48 -14.17 3.11
N GLY A 21 0.49 -15.00 2.06
CA GLY A 21 0.29 -16.44 2.16
C GLY A 21 1.42 -17.16 2.91
N ASP A 22 1.57 -18.47 2.68
CA ASP A 22 2.52 -19.31 3.41
C ASP A 22 4.01 -19.01 3.15
N ASP A 23 4.31 -18.13 2.20
CA ASP A 23 5.67 -17.68 1.88
C ASP A 23 5.91 -16.23 2.35
N PRO A 24 6.59 -16.02 3.49
CA PRO A 24 6.98 -14.71 4.00
C PRO A 24 7.82 -13.90 3.01
N ALA A 25 8.56 -14.53 2.09
CA ALA A 25 9.38 -13.81 1.11
C ALA A 25 8.53 -12.97 0.15
N MET A 26 7.25 -13.31 -0.02
CA MET A 26 6.29 -12.52 -0.80
C MET A 26 6.04 -11.13 -0.20
N ALA A 27 6.19 -10.96 1.12
CA ALA A 27 5.95 -9.68 1.78
C ALA A 27 6.83 -8.56 1.21
N GLY A 28 8.09 -8.86 0.87
CA GLY A 28 9.04 -7.88 0.36
C GLY A 28 8.68 -7.28 -1.01
N GLY A 29 7.88 -7.98 -1.82
CA GLY A 29 7.34 -7.44 -3.07
C GLY A 29 5.92 -6.88 -2.94
N VAL A 30 5.08 -7.57 -2.16
CA VAL A 30 3.67 -7.22 -2.00
C VAL A 30 3.49 -5.93 -1.21
N GLY A 31 4.22 -5.77 -0.11
CA GLY A 31 4.12 -4.60 0.77
C GLY A 31 4.43 -3.28 0.06
N PRO A 32 5.62 -3.13 -0.56
CA PRO A 32 5.97 -1.92 -1.30
C PRO A 32 5.00 -1.64 -2.46
N GLY A 33 4.48 -2.69 -3.09
CA GLY A 33 3.45 -2.56 -4.12
C GLY A 33 2.19 -1.87 -3.60
N TRP A 34 1.72 -2.23 -2.40
CA TRP A 34 0.55 -1.59 -1.82
C TRP A 34 0.79 -0.17 -1.33
N ASP A 35 1.94 0.13 -0.74
CA ASP A 35 2.29 1.51 -0.40
C ASP A 35 2.19 2.41 -1.64
N TYR A 36 2.78 1.96 -2.76
CA TYR A 36 2.70 2.67 -4.04
C TYR A 36 1.26 2.91 -4.53
N TYR A 37 0.40 1.89 -4.48
CA TYR A 37 -0.99 2.04 -4.94
C TYR A 37 -1.85 2.88 -3.99
N LEU A 38 -1.58 2.84 -2.68
CA LEU A 38 -2.31 3.63 -1.69
C LEU A 38 -1.94 5.12 -1.79
N ASP A 39 -0.67 5.45 -2.03
CA ASP A 39 -0.27 6.84 -2.26
C ASP A 39 -0.81 7.36 -3.60
N ARG A 40 -0.82 6.53 -4.65
CA ARG A 40 -1.49 6.88 -5.92
C ARG A 40 -2.98 7.11 -5.77
N LEU A 41 -3.64 6.36 -4.89
CA LEU A 41 -5.05 6.59 -4.56
C LEU A 41 -5.25 7.96 -3.91
N VAL A 42 -4.40 8.34 -2.96
CA VAL A 42 -4.44 9.67 -2.32
C VAL A 42 -4.19 10.78 -3.34
N VAL A 43 -3.22 10.63 -4.24
CA VAL A 43 -2.96 11.59 -5.32
C VAL A 43 -4.18 11.73 -6.24
N ALA A 44 -4.81 10.62 -6.64
CA ALA A 44 -6.01 10.64 -7.47
C ALA A 44 -7.18 11.33 -6.77
N GLU A 45 -7.40 11.02 -5.49
CA GLU A 45 -8.51 11.56 -4.69
C GLU A 45 -8.37 13.07 -4.50
N THR A 46 -7.14 13.55 -4.31
CA THR A 46 -6.83 14.98 -4.16
C THR A 46 -6.70 15.75 -5.48
N GLY A 47 -6.99 15.10 -6.61
CA GLY A 47 -7.03 15.72 -7.94
C GLY A 47 -5.68 15.86 -8.65
N GLY A 48 -4.62 15.20 -8.16
CA GLY A 48 -3.32 15.12 -8.81
C GLY A 48 -3.24 14.07 -9.92
N ASP A 49 -2.07 13.95 -10.55
CA ASP A 49 -1.76 12.92 -11.55
C ASP A 49 -1.14 11.68 -10.87
N PRO A 50 -1.82 10.53 -10.83
CA PRO A 50 -1.27 9.31 -10.23
C PRO A 50 -0.03 8.75 -10.95
N ALA A 51 0.30 9.23 -12.15
CA ALA A 51 1.54 8.89 -12.84
C ALA A 51 2.76 9.67 -12.30
N SER A 52 2.54 10.66 -11.43
CA SER A 52 3.63 11.39 -10.74
C SER A 52 4.29 10.62 -9.62
N VAL A 53 3.67 9.53 -9.14
CA VAL A 53 4.23 8.65 -8.11
C VAL A 53 5.18 7.66 -8.79
N ASP A 54 6.46 7.68 -8.42
CA ASP A 54 7.46 6.75 -8.96
C ASP A 54 7.46 5.45 -8.16
N PHE A 55 7.33 4.31 -8.84
CA PHE A 55 7.43 3.01 -8.19
C PHE A 55 8.83 2.75 -7.59
N GLY A 56 9.87 3.38 -8.14
CA GLY A 56 11.24 3.29 -7.65
C GLY A 56 11.43 3.80 -6.22
N ASP A 57 10.55 4.68 -5.74
CA ASP A 57 10.58 5.19 -4.37
C ASP A 57 10.12 4.13 -3.35
N TYR A 58 9.39 3.10 -3.79
CA TYR A 58 8.83 2.05 -2.94
C TYR A 58 9.61 0.75 -3.08
N HIS A 59 9.93 0.33 -4.31
CA HIS A 59 10.67 -0.91 -4.54
C HIS A 59 11.99 -0.65 -5.27
N PRO A 60 13.14 -1.12 -4.73
CA PRO A 60 13.27 -2.04 -3.60
C PRO A 60 13.33 -1.37 -2.21
N VAL A 61 13.14 -0.05 -2.12
CA VAL A 61 13.41 0.75 -0.89
C VAL A 61 12.69 0.22 0.36
N HIS A 62 11.42 -0.15 0.26
CA HIS A 62 10.60 -0.64 1.38
C HIS A 62 10.64 -2.17 1.55
N ALA A 63 11.27 -2.90 0.64
CA ALA A 63 11.19 -4.37 0.62
C ALA A 63 11.68 -5.01 1.92
N GLN A 64 12.81 -4.53 2.46
CA GLN A 64 13.38 -5.07 3.69
C GLN A 64 12.47 -4.86 4.90
N HIS A 65 11.81 -3.69 4.99
CA HIS A 65 10.86 -3.42 6.08
C HIS A 65 9.75 -4.47 6.12
N TYR A 66 9.18 -4.83 4.98
CA TYR A 66 8.15 -5.86 4.91
C TYR A 66 8.69 -7.27 5.15
N LEU A 67 9.91 -7.60 4.70
CA LEU A 67 10.51 -8.89 5.03
C LEU A 67 10.70 -9.07 6.54
N ASP A 68 11.18 -8.02 7.24
CA ASP A 68 11.43 -8.05 8.67
C ASP A 68 10.14 -8.16 9.52
N MET A 69 8.99 -7.75 8.99
CA MET A 69 7.70 -7.91 9.69
C MET A 69 7.18 -9.36 9.72
N PHE A 70 7.68 -10.22 8.82
CA PHE A 70 7.24 -11.61 8.67
C PHE A 70 8.36 -12.63 8.95
N SER A 71 9.50 -12.18 9.51
CA SER A 71 10.63 -13.01 9.92
C SER A 71 10.50 -13.57 11.33
#